data_AF-A0A427YQJ1-F1
#
_entry.id   AF-A0A427YQJ1-F1
#
_cell.length_a   1.000
_cell.length_b   1.000
_cell.length_c   1.000
_cell.angle_alpha   90.00
_cell.angle_beta   90.00
_cell.angle_gamma   90.00
#
_symmetry.space_group_name_H-M   'P 1'
#
loop_
_entity.id
_entity.type
_entity.pdbx_description
1 polymer ?
#
loop_
_entity_poly.entity_id
_entity_poly.type
_entity_poly.pdbx_seq_one_letter_code
_entity_poly.pdbx_strand_id
1 'polypeptide(L)'
;MSAWLSKDPERSPLLRRPPVQRVVSSGGPTPEELARCDVFNTILLIRQDTIEHIDSPVGWAKMQEPEINYGIVRPLTDKYVALDNLAIVYCLLANRLQFIDDSNQLPQARLNLARAHLCELLAIRVLNHYAKATEPLQHPHMSHHHPTSLNPLSQGSTTHTHVGPSMFPGPTQLVRPERLAPSVPLGPVAHGRRHTIAADPSQWKEQDRDG
;
A
#
# COMPACT_ATOMS: atom_id res chain seq x y z
N MET A 1 47.47 14.48 -29.59
CA MET A 1 46.76 13.94 -28.41
C MET A 1 45.28 13.79 -28.77
N SER A 2 44.92 12.68 -29.39
CA SER A 2 43.54 12.38 -29.79
C SER A 2 43.42 10.88 -30.07
N ALA A 3 43.11 10.11 -29.03
CA ALA A 3 42.87 8.67 -29.12
C ALA A 3 41.72 8.30 -28.17
N TRP A 4 40.50 8.69 -28.54
CA TRP A 4 39.26 8.22 -27.91
C TRP A 4 38.28 7.60 -28.92
N LEU A 5 38.73 7.37 -30.15
CA LEU A 5 37.96 6.63 -31.15
C LEU A 5 38.33 5.14 -31.09
N SER A 6 38.25 4.54 -29.89
CA SER A 6 38.20 3.08 -29.78
C SER A 6 36.77 2.68 -30.13
N LYS A 7 36.69 1.97 -31.26
CA LYS A 7 35.50 1.37 -31.83
C LYS A 7 35.16 0.17 -30.96
N ASP A 8 34.50 0.39 -29.83
CA ASP A 8 33.95 -0.69 -29.01
C ASP A 8 32.59 -1.12 -29.62
N PRO A 9 32.50 -2.27 -30.32
CA PRO A 9 31.23 -2.76 -30.85
C PRO A 9 30.28 -3.27 -29.76
N GLU A 10 30.72 -3.33 -28.51
CA GLU A 10 29.97 -3.89 -27.39
C GLU A 10 29.17 -2.88 -26.57
N ARG A 11 29.29 -1.58 -26.86
CA ARG A 11 28.46 -0.54 -26.24
C ARG A 11 27.11 -0.40 -26.96
N SER A 12 26.48 -1.53 -27.24
CA SER A 12 25.08 -1.55 -27.69
C SER A 12 24.21 -1.03 -26.55
N PRO A 13 23.23 -0.16 -26.81
CA PRO A 13 22.37 0.36 -25.76
C PRO A 13 21.53 -0.79 -25.23
N LEU A 14 21.72 -1.16 -23.95
CA LEU A 14 20.81 -2.01 -23.18
C LEU A 14 19.39 -1.42 -23.04
N LEU A 15 19.08 -0.35 -23.79
CA LEU A 15 17.80 0.35 -23.87
C LEU A 15 16.99 -0.02 -25.12
N ARG A 16 17.37 -1.05 -25.89
CA ARG A 16 16.42 -1.68 -26.80
C ARG A 16 15.47 -2.52 -25.96
N ARG A 17 14.44 -1.86 -25.39
CA ARG A 17 13.27 -2.54 -24.85
C ARG A 17 12.85 -3.54 -25.94
N PRO A 18 12.82 -4.86 -25.67
CA PRO A 18 12.29 -5.80 -26.64
C PRO A 18 10.92 -5.26 -27.05
N PRO A 19 10.54 -5.32 -28.35
CA PRO A 19 9.20 -4.92 -28.75
C PRO A 19 8.27 -5.67 -27.81
N VAL A 20 7.55 -4.92 -26.96
CA VAL A 20 6.49 -5.49 -26.15
C VAL A 20 5.59 -6.10 -27.21
N GLN A 21 5.65 -7.42 -27.32
CA GLN A 21 4.80 -8.17 -28.21
C GLN A 21 3.43 -7.92 -27.61
N ARG A 22 2.78 -6.86 -28.12
CA ARG A 22 1.42 -6.53 -27.78
C ARG A 22 0.71 -7.82 -28.17
N VAL A 23 0.36 -8.61 -27.17
CA VAL A 23 -0.70 -9.59 -27.34
C VAL A 23 -1.89 -8.71 -27.64
N VAL A 24 -2.10 -8.45 -28.93
CA VAL A 24 -3.29 -7.77 -29.41
C VAL A 24 -4.36 -8.83 -29.24
N SER A 25 -4.84 -8.99 -28.00
CA SER A 25 -6.11 -9.64 -27.74
C SER A 25 -7.11 -8.85 -28.57
N SER A 26 -7.62 -9.47 -29.62
CA SER A 26 -8.43 -8.85 -30.67
C SER A 26 -9.81 -8.36 -30.22
N GLY A 27 -10.06 -8.28 -28.91
CA GLY A 27 -11.23 -7.67 -28.32
C GLY A 27 -10.80 -6.82 -27.14
N GLY A 28 -10.65 -5.51 -27.37
CA GLY A 28 -10.67 -4.56 -26.27
C GLY A 28 -12.07 -4.57 -25.62
N PRO A 29 -12.20 -4.13 -24.36
CA PRO A 29 -13.49 -4.05 -23.71
C PRO A 29 -14.43 -3.13 -24.51
N THR A 30 -15.68 -3.55 -24.64
CA THR A 30 -16.74 -2.82 -25.35
C THR A 30 -17.05 -1.50 -24.62
N PRO A 31 -17.58 -0.47 -25.31
CA PRO A 31 -17.96 0.78 -24.67
C PRO A 31 -18.94 0.61 -23.50
N GLU A 32 -19.82 -0.39 -23.56
CA GLU A 32 -20.73 -0.74 -22.47
C GLU A 32 -20.01 -1.31 -21.26
N GLU A 33 -18.96 -2.12 -21.47
CA GLU A 33 -18.11 -2.61 -20.38
C GLU A 33 -17.30 -1.48 -19.74
N LEU A 34 -16.77 -0.55 -20.53
CA LEU A 34 -16.12 0.66 -19.99
C LEU A 34 -17.11 1.54 -19.22
N ALA A 35 -18.35 1.69 -19.70
CA ALA A 35 -19.35 2.52 -19.06
C ALA A 35 -19.79 1.99 -17.69
N ARG A 36 -19.62 0.69 -17.43
CA ARG A 36 -19.86 0.08 -16.10
C ARG A 36 -18.76 0.42 -15.08
N CYS A 37 -17.58 0.83 -15.53
CA CYS A 37 -16.52 1.27 -14.64
C CYS A 37 -16.86 2.67 -14.11
N ASP A 38 -17.26 2.74 -12.84
CA ASP A 38 -17.60 3.99 -12.17
C ASP A 38 -16.36 4.82 -11.78
N VAL A 39 -15.60 5.27 -12.77
CA VAL A 39 -14.33 6.00 -12.60
C VAL A 39 -14.56 7.31 -11.87
N PHE A 40 -15.61 8.05 -12.22
CA PHE A 40 -15.88 9.37 -11.64
C PHE A 40 -16.13 9.28 -10.14
N ASN A 41 -17.04 8.41 -9.68
CA ASN A 41 -17.29 8.28 -8.25
C ASN A 41 -16.10 7.65 -7.53
N THR A 42 -15.34 6.77 -8.19
CA THR A 42 -14.11 6.20 -7.62
C THR A 42 -13.06 7.29 -7.36
N ILE A 43 -12.88 8.24 -8.30
CA ILE A 43 -11.98 9.38 -8.11
C ILE A 43 -12.41 10.22 -6.89
N LEU A 44 -13.70 10.51 -6.76
CA LEU A 44 -14.24 11.28 -5.64
C LEU A 44 -14.10 10.55 -4.30
N LEU A 45 -14.37 9.24 -4.28
CA LEU A 45 -14.19 8.38 -3.11
C LEU A 45 -12.73 8.39 -2.65
N ILE A 46 -11.80 8.17 -3.56
CA ILE A 46 -10.36 8.18 -3.25
C ILE A 46 -9.94 9.54 -2.70
N ARG A 47 -10.41 10.63 -3.30
CA ARG A 47 -10.09 11.99 -2.85
C ARG A 47 -10.56 12.20 -1.40
N GLN A 48 -11.79 11.81 -1.11
CA GLN A 48 -12.38 11.91 0.23
C GLN A 48 -11.59 11.08 1.25
N ASP A 49 -11.36 9.80 0.96
CA ASP A 49 -10.60 8.89 1.83
C ASP A 49 -9.19 9.44 2.12
N THR A 50 -8.52 9.94 1.09
CA THR A 50 -7.15 10.47 1.21
C THR A 50 -7.11 11.75 2.03
N ILE A 51 -8.10 12.63 1.90
CA ILE A 51 -8.20 13.85 2.71
C ILE A 51 -8.50 13.51 4.17
N GLU A 52 -9.37 12.52 4.42
CA GLU A 52 -9.75 12.09 5.76
C GLU A 52 -8.59 11.43 6.53
N HIS A 53 -7.78 10.60 5.87
CA HIS A 53 -6.70 9.86 6.52
C HIS A 53 -5.38 10.65 6.63
N ILE A 54 -5.26 11.80 5.96
CA ILE A 54 -4.05 12.65 6.00
C ILE A 54 -4.41 14.03 6.56
N ASP A 55 -4.26 14.13 7.88
CA ASP A 55 -4.45 15.35 8.68
C ASP A 55 -3.14 16.08 8.99
N SER A 56 -2.00 15.36 8.94
CA SER A 56 -0.66 15.89 9.22
C SER A 56 0.30 15.69 8.04
N PRO A 57 1.17 16.66 7.73
CA PRO A 57 2.14 16.51 6.65
C PRO A 57 3.20 15.47 6.98
N VAL A 58 3.20 14.35 6.26
CA VAL A 58 4.20 13.29 6.38
C VAL A 58 4.98 13.12 5.07
N GLY A 59 6.28 12.85 5.19
CA GLY A 59 7.12 12.52 4.04
C GLY A 59 6.95 11.07 3.60
N TRP A 60 7.43 10.74 2.40
CA TRP A 60 7.39 9.38 1.82
C TRP A 60 7.98 8.29 2.74
N ALA A 61 9.10 8.57 3.42
CA ALA A 61 9.72 7.61 4.33
C ALA A 61 8.84 7.30 5.54
N LYS A 62 8.24 8.33 6.16
CA LYS A 62 7.31 8.19 7.28
C LYS A 62 6.05 7.43 6.88
N MET A 63 5.52 7.68 5.70
CA MET A 63 4.33 6.99 5.19
C MET A 63 4.52 5.48 5.04
N GLN A 64 5.76 5.02 4.89
CA GLN A 64 6.10 3.60 4.83
C GLN A 64 6.40 2.99 6.20
N GLU A 65 6.36 3.76 7.29
CA GLU A 65 6.54 3.19 8.62
C GLU A 65 5.39 2.23 8.97
N PRO A 66 5.65 1.19 9.79
CA PRO A 66 4.66 0.18 10.12
C PRO A 66 3.35 0.77 10.67
N GLU A 67 3.42 1.83 11.48
CA GLU A 67 2.27 2.48 12.08
C GLU A 67 1.27 2.98 11.02
N ILE A 68 1.74 3.78 10.04
CA ILE A 68 0.90 4.30 8.95
C ILE A 68 0.48 3.16 8.00
N ASN A 69 1.39 2.23 7.72
CA ASN A 69 1.09 1.12 6.82
C ASN A 69 -0.04 0.23 7.35
N TYR A 70 0.00 -0.15 8.62
CA TYR A 70 -1.04 -0.99 9.22
C TYR A 70 -2.31 -0.20 9.57
N GLY A 71 -2.18 1.07 9.95
CA GLY A 71 -3.32 1.91 10.30
C GLY A 71 -4.13 2.44 9.12
N ILE A 72 -3.47 2.74 7.99
CA ILE A 72 -4.08 3.47 6.87
C ILE A 72 -3.92 2.73 5.55
N VAL A 73 -2.68 2.44 5.16
CA VAL A 73 -2.36 1.95 3.80
C VAL A 73 -3.01 0.60 3.54
N ARG A 74 -2.88 -0.35 4.48
CA ARG A 74 -3.40 -1.70 4.32
C ARG A 74 -4.95 -1.74 4.31
N PRO A 75 -5.67 -1.12 5.27
CA PRO A 75 -7.13 -1.03 5.20
C PRO A 75 -7.66 -0.39 3.91
N LEU A 76 -7.03 0.69 3.43
CA LEU A 76 -7.43 1.33 2.17
C LEU A 76 -7.10 0.46 0.96
N THR A 77 -5.96 -0.23 0.95
CA THR A 77 -5.63 -1.19 -0.12
C THR A 77 -6.69 -2.30 -0.19
N ASP A 78 -7.04 -2.88 0.96
CA ASP A 78 -8.03 -3.95 1.03
C ASP A 78 -9.42 -3.45 0.60
N LYS A 79 -9.81 -2.24 1.01
CA LYS A 79 -11.04 -1.56 0.55
C LYS A 79 -11.09 -1.45 -0.97
N TYR A 80 -10.02 -0.96 -1.60
CA TYR A 80 -10.00 -0.72 -3.03
C TYR A 80 -9.87 -2.01 -3.85
N VAL A 81 -9.12 -3.00 -3.37
CA VAL A 81 -9.07 -4.32 -4.00
C VAL A 81 -10.44 -4.99 -3.99
N ALA A 82 -11.21 -4.85 -2.90
CA ALA A 82 -12.54 -5.44 -2.77
C ALA A 82 -13.58 -4.87 -3.77
N LEU A 83 -13.32 -3.72 -4.38
CA LEU A 83 -14.18 -3.15 -5.44
C LEU A 83 -14.01 -3.86 -6.79
N ASP A 84 -13.01 -4.74 -6.93
CA ASP A 84 -12.74 -5.56 -8.12
C ASP A 84 -12.73 -4.78 -9.45
N ASN A 85 -12.15 -3.58 -9.43
CA ASN A 85 -12.09 -2.70 -10.59
C ASN A 85 -10.66 -2.21 -10.84
N LEU A 86 -10.04 -2.69 -11.93
CA LEU A 86 -8.67 -2.32 -12.29
C LEU A 86 -8.51 -0.81 -12.58
N ALA A 87 -9.59 -0.10 -12.93
CA ALA A 87 -9.58 1.34 -13.15
C ALA A 87 -9.20 2.13 -11.88
N ILE A 88 -9.27 1.53 -10.69
CA ILE A 88 -8.83 2.13 -9.43
C ILE A 88 -7.38 2.58 -9.49
N VAL A 89 -6.49 1.82 -10.13
CA VAL A 89 -5.07 2.20 -10.27
C VAL A 89 -4.96 3.53 -11.01
N TYR A 90 -5.74 3.69 -12.08
CA TYR A 90 -5.83 4.96 -12.80
C TYR A 90 -6.41 6.08 -11.92
N CYS A 91 -7.48 5.81 -11.17
CA CYS A 91 -8.13 6.79 -10.29
C CYS A 91 -7.18 7.29 -9.17
N LEU A 92 -6.35 6.39 -8.61
CA LEU A 92 -5.32 6.73 -7.62
C LEU A 92 -4.25 7.63 -8.22
N LEU A 93 -3.75 7.30 -9.42
CA LEU A 93 -2.75 8.12 -10.12
C LEU A 93 -3.30 9.48 -10.56
N ALA A 94 -4.57 9.55 -10.98
CA ALA A 94 -5.23 10.80 -11.30
C ALA A 94 -5.34 11.72 -10.06
N ASN A 95 -5.75 11.17 -8.92
CA ASN A 95 -5.77 11.90 -7.65
C ASN A 95 -4.36 12.35 -7.23
N ARG A 96 -3.34 11.50 -7.40
CA ARG A 96 -1.94 11.88 -7.14
C ARG A 96 -1.54 13.11 -7.92
N LEU A 97 -1.83 13.16 -9.23
CA LEU A 97 -1.48 14.30 -10.07
C LEU A 97 -2.18 15.57 -9.59
N GLN A 98 -3.49 15.49 -9.32
CA GLN A 98 -4.25 16.62 -8.80
C GLN A 98 -3.68 17.13 -7.47
N PHE A 99 -3.30 16.23 -6.55
CA PHE A 99 -2.68 16.63 -5.29
C PHE A 99 -1.28 17.25 -5.47
N ILE A 100 -0.51 16.82 -6.48
CA ILE A 100 0.76 17.47 -6.81
C ILE A 100 0.51 18.89 -7.33
N ASP A 101 -0.48 19.07 -8.20
CA ASP A 101 -0.83 20.39 -8.71
C ASP A 101 -1.34 21.30 -7.58
N ASP A 102 -2.21 20.78 -6.72
CA ASP A 102 -2.70 21.45 -5.51
C ASP A 102 -1.57 21.71 -4.49
N SER A 103 -0.44 21.00 -4.56
CA SER A 103 0.71 21.21 -3.67
C SER A 103 1.54 22.43 -4.04
N ASN A 104 1.42 22.92 -5.27
CA ASN A 104 2.04 24.17 -5.70
C ASN A 104 1.34 25.40 -5.09
N GLN A 105 0.18 25.21 -4.46
CA GLN A 105 -0.61 26.26 -3.83
C GLN A 105 -0.48 26.20 -2.30
N LEU A 106 -0.17 27.34 -1.68
CA LEU A 106 -0.23 27.50 -0.22
C LEU A 106 -1.69 27.67 0.23
N PRO A 107 -2.07 27.28 1.46
CA PRO A 107 -1.24 26.85 2.60
C PRO A 107 -1.11 25.33 2.79
N GLN A 108 -1.87 24.52 2.04
CA GLN A 108 -1.93 23.05 2.24
C GLN A 108 -0.87 22.27 1.45
N ALA A 109 0.13 22.95 0.89
CA ALA A 109 1.17 22.36 0.03
C ALA A 109 1.73 21.02 0.56
N ARG A 110 2.17 21.00 1.84
CA ARG A 110 2.76 19.80 2.45
C ARG A 110 1.74 18.69 2.72
N LEU A 111 0.49 19.03 3.02
CA LEU A 111 -0.59 18.05 3.17
C LEU A 111 -0.92 17.42 1.82
N ASN A 112 -1.04 18.23 0.77
CA ASN A 112 -1.31 17.74 -0.57
C ASN A 112 -0.16 16.86 -1.09
N LEU A 113 1.10 17.18 -0.78
CA LEU A 113 2.21 16.29 -1.09
C LEU A 113 2.11 14.94 -0.35
N ALA A 114 1.76 14.94 0.93
CA ALA A 114 1.53 13.71 1.68
C ALA A 114 0.36 12.88 1.11
N ARG A 115 -0.74 13.54 0.72
CA ARG A 115 -1.89 12.92 0.04
C ARG A 115 -1.50 12.30 -1.31
N ALA A 116 -0.65 12.99 -2.07
CA ALA A 116 -0.09 12.46 -3.32
C ALA A 116 0.76 11.21 -3.07
N HIS A 117 1.61 11.22 -2.04
CA HIS A 117 2.38 10.04 -1.63
C HIS A 117 1.49 8.86 -1.26
N LEU A 118 0.38 9.10 -0.54
CA LEU A 118 -0.55 8.03 -0.18
C LEU A 118 -1.18 7.40 -1.43
N CYS A 119 -1.65 8.24 -2.36
CA CYS A 119 -2.22 7.78 -3.63
C CYS A 119 -1.21 6.94 -4.44
N GLU A 120 0.06 7.36 -4.49
CA GLU A 120 1.13 6.61 -5.15
C GLU A 120 1.36 5.25 -4.50
N LEU A 121 1.48 5.22 -3.17
CA LEU A 121 1.72 3.99 -2.44
C LEU A 121 0.55 3.01 -2.60
N LEU A 122 -0.68 3.48 -2.49
CA LEU A 122 -1.88 2.68 -2.73
C LEU A 122 -1.92 2.13 -4.16
N ALA A 123 -1.58 2.94 -5.18
CA ALA A 123 -1.56 2.49 -6.57
C ALA A 123 -0.57 1.33 -6.76
N ILE A 124 0.62 1.43 -6.16
CA ILE A 124 1.62 0.35 -6.18
C ILE A 124 1.07 -0.91 -5.50
N ARG A 125 0.40 -0.79 -4.35
CA ARG A 125 -0.13 -1.94 -3.60
C ARG A 125 -1.26 -2.64 -4.34
N VAL A 126 -2.23 -1.88 -4.85
CA VAL A 126 -3.36 -2.40 -5.62
C VAL A 126 -2.88 -3.04 -6.93
N LEU A 127 -1.95 -2.41 -7.65
CA LEU A 127 -1.39 -2.98 -8.87
C LEU A 127 -0.66 -4.31 -8.60
N ASN A 128 0.15 -4.37 -7.54
CA ASN A 128 0.83 -5.60 -7.15
C ASN A 128 -0.14 -6.72 -6.73
N HIS A 129 -1.30 -6.37 -6.15
CA HIS A 129 -2.33 -7.35 -5.85
C HIS A 129 -2.86 -8.00 -7.14
N TYR A 130 -3.25 -7.20 -8.13
CA TYR A 130 -3.74 -7.73 -9.41
C TYR A 130 -2.66 -8.49 -10.19
N ALA A 131 -1.41 -8.03 -10.17
CA ALA A 131 -0.30 -8.75 -10.79
C ALA A 131 -0.14 -10.16 -10.19
N LYS A 132 -0.14 -10.28 -8.86
CA LYS A 132 -0.07 -11.58 -8.17
C LYS A 132 -1.27 -12.48 -8.46
N ALA A 133 -2.46 -11.90 -8.62
CA ALA A 133 -3.67 -12.66 -8.98
C ALA A 133 -3.65 -13.14 -10.45
N THR A 134 -2.90 -12.46 -11.31
CA THR A 134 -2.80 -12.79 -12.76
C THR A 134 -1.70 -13.80 -13.05
N GLU A 135 -0.72 -13.97 -12.15
CA GLU A 135 0.28 -15.03 -12.29
C GLU A 135 -0.41 -16.39 -12.40
N PRO A 136 -0.27 -17.11 -13.54
CA PRO A 136 -0.85 -18.43 -13.69
C PRO A 136 -0.27 -19.30 -12.59
N LEU A 137 -1.14 -20.00 -11.83
CA LEU A 137 -0.80 -20.94 -10.78
C LEU A 137 0.47 -21.72 -11.17
N GLN A 138 1.64 -21.27 -10.72
CA GLN A 138 2.86 -22.02 -10.91
C GLN A 138 2.63 -23.30 -10.12
N HIS A 139 2.50 -24.40 -10.86
CA HIS A 139 2.39 -25.74 -10.33
C HIS A 139 3.37 -25.85 -9.16
N PRO A 140 2.93 -26.35 -7.98
CA PRO A 140 3.87 -26.62 -6.91
C PRO A 140 4.93 -27.55 -7.51
N HIS A 141 6.14 -27.05 -7.69
CA HIS A 141 7.28 -27.87 -8.06
C HIS A 141 7.37 -28.91 -6.95
N MET A 142 6.89 -30.13 -7.22
CA MET A 142 7.06 -31.25 -6.32
C MET A 142 8.55 -31.42 -6.16
N SER A 143 9.06 -30.93 -5.03
CA SER A 143 10.37 -31.28 -4.53
C SER A 143 10.36 -32.78 -4.32
N HIS A 144 10.81 -33.53 -5.33
CA HIS A 144 11.17 -34.94 -5.21
C HIS A 144 12.30 -35.02 -4.17
N HIS A 145 11.92 -35.14 -2.91
CA HIS A 145 12.76 -35.70 -1.89
C HIS A 145 12.95 -37.16 -2.29
N HIS A 146 14.15 -37.51 -2.76
CA HIS A 146 14.53 -38.89 -2.95
C HIS A 146 14.82 -39.47 -1.56
N PRO A 147 14.07 -40.48 -1.08
CA PRO A 147 14.49 -41.24 0.08
C PRO A 147 15.57 -42.21 -0.38
N THR A 148 16.85 -41.83 -0.25
CA THR A 148 17.92 -42.81 -0.39
C THR A 148 17.86 -43.76 0.80
N SER A 149 17.41 -44.96 0.48
CA SER A 149 17.41 -46.21 1.24
C SER A 149 18.35 -46.29 2.44
N LEU A 150 17.76 -46.64 3.58
CA LEU A 150 18.41 -47.37 4.68
C LEU A 150 19.16 -48.59 4.12
N ASN A 151 20.39 -48.80 4.59
CA ASN A 151 21.15 -50.03 4.38
C ASN A 151 21.27 -50.76 5.73
N PRO A 152 20.89 -52.04 5.87
CA PRO A 152 21.05 -52.77 7.12
C PRO A 152 22.33 -53.61 7.16
N LEU A 153 22.88 -53.70 8.38
CA LEU A 153 23.86 -54.67 8.91
C LEU A 153 25.28 -54.72 8.30
N SER A 154 26.25 -54.28 9.11
CA SER A 154 27.38 -55.16 9.49
C SER A 154 27.83 -54.82 10.91
N GLN A 155 28.12 -55.88 11.67
CA GLN A 155 28.34 -55.94 13.11
C GLN A 155 29.77 -55.51 13.49
N GLY A 156 29.96 -55.06 14.74
CA GLY A 156 31.30 -54.93 15.33
C GLY A 156 31.35 -54.27 16.70
N SER A 157 31.28 -55.09 17.76
CA SER A 157 31.91 -55.00 19.09
C SER A 157 31.81 -53.74 19.97
N THR A 158 31.08 -53.91 21.08
CA THR A 158 31.44 -53.70 22.52
C THR A 158 32.59 -52.70 22.82
N THR A 159 32.43 -51.72 23.72
CA THR A 159 32.35 -51.90 25.19
C THR A 159 31.89 -50.62 25.94
N HIS A 160 31.11 -50.80 27.02
CA HIS A 160 31.17 -50.19 28.38
C HIS A 160 31.66 -48.71 28.53
N THR A 161 31.11 -47.76 29.31
CA THR A 161 30.24 -47.72 30.51
C THR A 161 29.86 -46.23 30.78
N HIS A 162 28.77 -46.01 31.52
CA HIS A 162 28.67 -45.09 32.68
C HIS A 162 27.67 -43.90 32.62
N VAL A 163 26.49 -44.19 33.19
CA VAL A 163 25.72 -43.45 34.24
C VAL A 163 25.48 -41.94 34.13
N GLY A 164 24.20 -41.57 34.19
CA GLY A 164 23.72 -40.30 34.79
C GLY A 164 22.26 -39.96 34.44
N PRO A 165 21.29 -40.01 35.38
CA PRO A 165 19.87 -39.75 35.12
C PRO A 165 19.42 -38.35 35.61
N SER A 166 18.46 -37.72 34.92
CA SER A 166 17.61 -36.64 35.46
C SER A 166 16.38 -36.48 34.56
N MET A 167 15.20 -37.02 34.93
CA MET A 167 14.17 -36.43 35.79
C MET A 167 13.29 -35.38 35.05
N PHE A 168 12.13 -35.86 34.57
CA PHE A 168 10.90 -35.09 34.26
C PHE A 168 10.42 -34.26 35.49
N PRO A 169 9.47 -33.28 35.42
CA PRO A 169 8.26 -33.29 34.56
C PRO A 169 7.68 -31.94 34.06
N GLY A 170 6.77 -32.04 33.07
CA GLY A 170 5.37 -31.56 33.11
C GLY A 170 5.02 -30.05 33.13
N PRO A 171 3.98 -29.60 32.38
CA PRO A 171 3.60 -28.19 32.23
C PRO A 171 2.51 -27.74 33.24
N THR A 172 2.66 -26.54 33.80
CA THR A 172 1.64 -25.90 34.67
C THR A 172 0.78 -24.93 33.84
N GLN A 173 -0.49 -25.28 33.67
CA GLN A 173 -1.59 -24.40 33.26
C GLN A 173 -1.81 -23.32 34.32
N LEU A 174 -1.80 -22.04 33.95
CA LEU A 174 -2.22 -20.95 34.83
C LEU A 174 -3.49 -20.28 34.30
N VAL A 175 -4.46 -20.23 35.20
CA VAL A 175 -5.86 -19.84 35.05
C VAL A 175 -6.02 -18.32 34.89
N ARG A 176 -6.98 -17.95 34.04
CA ARG A 176 -7.56 -16.62 33.81
C ARG A 176 -8.18 -16.01 35.08
N PRO A 177 -7.98 -14.72 35.38
CA PRO A 177 -8.88 -13.96 36.24
C PRO A 177 -9.87 -13.13 35.42
N GLU A 178 -11.15 -13.41 35.67
CA GLU A 178 -12.28 -12.50 35.52
C GLU A 178 -12.11 -11.29 36.44
N ARG A 179 -12.54 -10.09 36.02
CA ARG A 179 -13.50 -9.21 36.76
C ARG A 179 -13.40 -7.71 36.43
N LEU A 180 -14.60 -7.14 36.25
CA LEU A 180 -15.06 -5.75 36.44
C LEU A 180 -14.65 -4.63 35.47
N ALA A 181 -15.63 -4.25 34.66
CA ALA A 181 -15.77 -2.91 34.10
C ALA A 181 -16.24 -1.90 35.16
N PRO A 182 -15.83 -0.63 35.08
CA PRO A 182 -16.58 0.50 35.63
C PRO A 182 -17.27 1.30 34.51
N SER A 183 -18.57 1.45 34.66
CA SER A 183 -19.47 2.34 33.93
C SER A 183 -19.15 3.81 34.16
N VAL A 184 -18.86 4.55 33.10
CA VAL A 184 -18.71 6.03 33.11
C VAL A 184 -20.05 6.69 32.74
N PRO A 185 -20.55 7.69 33.50
CA PRO A 185 -21.79 8.38 33.17
C PRO A 185 -21.59 9.40 32.03
N LEU A 186 -22.49 9.37 31.05
CA LEU A 186 -22.64 10.38 30.01
C LEU A 186 -23.19 11.69 30.61
N GLY A 187 -22.38 12.76 30.59
CA GLY A 187 -22.83 14.12 30.85
C GLY A 187 -23.50 14.76 29.62
N PRO A 188 -24.38 15.76 29.80
CA PRO A 188 -25.17 16.33 28.72
C PRO A 188 -24.34 17.23 27.78
N VAL A 189 -24.59 17.05 26.48
CA VAL A 189 -24.02 17.81 25.37
C VAL A 189 -24.60 19.23 25.35
N ALA A 190 -23.80 20.21 25.75
CA ALA A 190 -24.11 21.63 25.59
C ALA A 190 -24.04 22.04 24.12
N HIS A 191 -25.20 22.44 23.56
CA HIS A 191 -25.31 23.00 22.22
C HIS A 191 -24.74 24.44 22.21
N GLY A 192 -23.46 24.56 21.85
CA GLY A 192 -22.81 25.83 21.56
C GLY A 192 -23.33 26.43 20.25
N ARG A 193 -24.18 27.43 20.38
CA ARG A 193 -24.72 28.31 19.34
C ARG A 193 -23.57 28.94 18.54
N ARG A 194 -23.35 28.51 17.29
CA ARG A 194 -22.43 29.18 16.36
C ARG A 194 -23.00 30.55 15.99
N HIS A 195 -22.32 31.61 16.41
CA HIS A 195 -22.50 32.94 15.87
C HIS A 195 -21.93 32.96 14.43
N THR A 196 -22.82 33.07 13.44
CA THR A 196 -22.48 33.47 12.08
C THR A 196 -22.05 34.94 12.12
N ILE A 197 -20.75 35.18 11.96
CA ILE A 197 -20.23 36.50 11.57
C ILE A 197 -20.52 36.62 10.07
N ALA A 198 -21.53 37.40 9.72
CA ALA A 198 -21.76 37.85 8.36
C ALA A 198 -20.58 38.77 7.97
N ALA A 199 -19.81 38.36 6.97
CA ALA A 199 -18.84 39.24 6.34
C ALA A 199 -19.61 40.31 5.55
N ASP A 200 -19.43 41.57 5.93
CA ASP A 200 -19.96 42.75 5.26
C ASP A 200 -19.31 42.89 3.86
N PRO A 201 -20.09 42.89 2.75
CA PRO A 201 -19.56 42.98 1.38
C PRO A 201 -18.95 44.34 1.02
N SER A 202 -18.96 45.33 1.91
CA SER A 202 -18.57 46.70 1.60
C SER A 202 -17.09 47.04 1.86
N GLN A 203 -16.26 46.10 2.35
CA GLN A 203 -14.85 46.37 2.66
C GLN A 203 -13.84 46.24 1.50
N TRP A 204 -14.25 45.84 0.29
CA TRP A 204 -13.32 45.59 -0.82
C TRP A 204 -13.24 46.71 -1.88
N LYS A 205 -13.61 47.94 -1.50
CA LYS A 205 -13.69 49.06 -2.46
C LYS A 205 -12.79 50.25 -2.15
N GLU A 206 -11.59 50.03 -1.64
CA GLU A 206 -10.65 51.16 -1.46
C GLU A 206 -9.18 50.72 -1.44
N GLN A 207 -8.72 49.99 -2.47
CA GLN A 207 -7.28 49.72 -2.62
C GLN A 207 -6.81 49.65 -4.09
N ASP A 208 -7.48 50.39 -4.98
CA ASP A 208 -7.01 50.65 -6.35
C ASP A 208 -7.11 52.15 -6.64
N ARG A 209 -6.29 52.93 -5.94
CA ARG A 209 -5.78 54.22 -6.41
C ARG A 209 -4.57 54.62 -5.58
N ASP A 210 -3.48 54.87 -6.30
CA ASP A 210 -2.25 55.59 -5.92
C ASP A 210 -1.00 54.70 -5.76
N GLY A 211 -0.10 54.80 -6.76
CA GLY A 211 1.31 54.41 -6.67
C GLY A 211 1.85 53.70 -7.89
#